data_AF-A0A3B8R0F2-F1
#
_entry.id   AF-A0A3B8R0F2-F1
#
_cell.length_a   1.000
_cell.length_b   1.000
_cell.length_c   1.000
_cell.angle_alpha   90.00
_cell.angle_beta   90.00
_cell.angle_gamma   90.00
#
_symmetry.space_group_name_H-M   'P 1'
#
loop_
_entity.id
_entity.type
_entity.pdbx_description
1 polymer ?
#
loop_
_entity_poly.entity_id
_entity_poly.type
_entity_poly.pdbx_seq_one_letter_code
_entity_poly.pdbx_strand_id
1 'polypeptide(L)'
;MFSEELLVVDLDGTLIQSDMLHESFWSAFSKNWLHLFFAMLALGRGKAALKEYLCSKSDIDYRTLPYNLGVIAFIKQHRKQGGRTALVTATHQVFARHIAEHLGLFDEVYGSDGGKNLKGPAKATFLLEKFGAGNFIYMGDAAADLPVWQVSNKILTVDATPFVRQQVERLGKPIEHLGKSVNSPQPYIKALRPHQWLKNLLIFLPMLSAHQFDSATAINGVLAFIAFSFVASSVYVLNDLLDLNADRAHPRKRFRSFASGTVPISHGSLLALALLGIGLLVATILGWIFLLTLVAYYMLTSAYSLSLKRIIIVDIGILAGLYTMRIFAGGVAMDIQLSVWLLAFSIFFFFSLAAVKRQAELVDMKERGRSMAKGRGYHVEDLPIISTVGLAAGYVSVLVMALYVNSPSVLETYAYPPALWGICCVLLYWLTRMVLITHRGLMHDDPIVFATKDMASQISLIIMLGLATVGALL
;
A
#
# COMPACT_ATOMS: atom_id res chain seq x y z
N MET A 1 -6.21 35.65 40.59
CA MET A 1 -6.70 35.66 39.20
C MET A 1 -5.81 34.70 38.41
N PHE A 2 -6.25 33.46 38.21
CA PHE A 2 -5.61 32.62 37.20
C PHE A 2 -6.05 33.21 35.85
N SER A 3 -5.15 33.81 35.06
CA SER A 3 -5.52 34.12 33.69
C SER A 3 -5.83 32.79 33.01
N GLU A 4 -7.04 32.60 32.51
CA GLU A 4 -7.41 31.43 31.72
C GLU A 4 -6.56 31.42 30.45
N GLU A 5 -5.40 30.76 30.52
CA GLU A 5 -4.45 30.73 29.41
C GLU A 5 -5.09 29.96 28.25
N LEU A 6 -5.26 30.62 27.10
CA LEU A 6 -5.88 30.03 25.92
C LEU A 6 -4.84 29.28 25.10
N LEU A 7 -5.08 27.99 24.87
CA LEU A 7 -4.29 27.17 23.95
C LEU A 7 -5.02 27.02 22.61
N VAL A 8 -4.46 27.62 21.57
CA VAL A 8 -4.91 27.48 20.19
C VAL A 8 -4.12 26.36 19.52
N VAL A 9 -4.81 25.42 18.88
CA VAL A 9 -4.22 24.23 18.26
C VAL A 9 -4.59 24.17 16.78
N ASP A 10 -3.60 23.95 15.90
CA ASP A 10 -3.88 23.63 14.49
C ASP A 10 -4.27 22.15 14.32
N LEU A 11 -4.95 21.84 13.21
CA LEU A 11 -5.42 20.50 12.91
C LEU A 11 -4.38 19.68 12.15
N ASP A 12 -4.17 20.03 10.87
CA ASP A 12 -3.36 19.27 9.92
C ASP A 12 -1.89 19.33 10.32
N GLY A 13 -1.19 18.19 10.32
CA GLY A 13 0.22 18.09 10.76
C GLY A 13 0.46 18.26 12.27
N THR A 14 -0.53 18.79 13.01
CA THR A 14 -0.43 19.10 14.44
C THR A 14 -1.28 18.13 15.29
N LEU A 15 -2.61 18.31 15.32
CA LEU A 15 -3.52 17.43 16.06
C LEU A 15 -3.66 16.05 15.39
N ILE A 16 -3.64 16.03 14.06
CA ILE A 16 -3.57 14.80 13.25
C ILE A 16 -2.24 14.76 12.49
N GLN A 17 -1.68 13.56 12.31
CA GLN A 17 -0.43 13.32 11.56
C GLN A 17 -0.66 13.27 10.04
N SER A 18 -1.80 13.78 9.56
CA SER A 18 -2.18 13.81 8.17
C SER A 18 -2.78 15.17 7.79
N ASP A 19 -3.23 15.31 6.55
CA ASP A 19 -3.83 16.53 6.01
C ASP A 19 -5.22 16.21 5.46
N MET A 20 -6.24 16.88 5.99
CA MET A 20 -7.65 16.64 5.68
C MET A 20 -8.01 16.88 4.21
N LEU A 21 -7.27 17.71 3.47
CA LEU A 21 -7.47 17.87 2.04
C LEU A 21 -7.15 16.57 1.31
N HIS A 22 -6.03 15.93 1.67
CA HIS A 22 -5.62 14.67 1.07
C HIS A 22 -6.48 13.49 1.56
N GLU A 23 -6.86 13.48 2.84
CA GLU A 23 -7.80 12.51 3.41
C GLU A 23 -9.14 12.52 2.66
N SER A 24 -9.73 13.71 2.52
CA SER A 24 -11.02 13.89 1.85
C SER A 24 -10.96 13.58 0.36
N PHE A 25 -9.86 13.95 -0.31
CA PHE A 25 -9.61 13.59 -1.70
C PHE A 25 -9.57 12.08 -1.92
N TRP A 26 -8.73 11.35 -1.18
CA TRP A 26 -8.59 9.91 -1.36
C TRP A 26 -9.84 9.14 -0.89
N SER A 27 -10.51 9.61 0.15
CA SER A 27 -11.81 9.08 0.57
C SER A 27 -12.86 9.23 -0.54
N ALA A 28 -13.01 10.41 -1.14
CA ALA A 28 -13.92 10.61 -2.27
C ALA A 28 -13.52 9.73 -3.47
N PHE A 29 -12.23 9.71 -3.83
CA PHE A 29 -11.73 8.94 -4.97
C PHE A 29 -11.94 7.43 -4.80
N SER A 30 -11.80 6.90 -3.58
CA SER A 30 -12.05 5.48 -3.28
C SER A 30 -13.50 5.04 -3.53
N LYS A 31 -14.46 5.95 -3.43
CA LYS A 31 -15.89 5.69 -3.70
C LYS A 31 -16.20 5.73 -5.19
N ASN A 32 -15.69 6.74 -5.88
CA ASN A 32 -15.89 6.90 -7.31
C ASN A 32 -14.71 7.66 -7.94
N TRP A 33 -14.06 7.02 -8.91
CA TRP A 33 -12.91 7.56 -9.62
C TRP A 33 -13.23 8.86 -10.37
N LEU A 34 -14.50 9.10 -10.76
CA LEU A 34 -14.95 10.35 -11.38
C LEU A 34 -14.75 11.57 -10.49
N HIS A 35 -14.68 11.39 -9.15
CA HIS A 35 -14.43 12.51 -8.25
C HIS A 35 -13.06 13.15 -8.45
N LEU A 36 -12.08 12.48 -9.07
CA LEU A 36 -10.83 13.09 -9.53
C LEU A 36 -11.08 14.23 -10.52
N PHE A 37 -11.93 13.99 -11.52
CA PHE A 37 -12.24 14.99 -12.55
C PHE A 37 -12.99 16.19 -11.98
N PHE A 38 -14.01 15.92 -11.16
CA PHE A 38 -14.78 16.99 -10.53
C PHE A 38 -13.97 17.77 -9.49
N ALA A 39 -13.03 17.14 -8.78
CA ALA A 39 -12.10 17.85 -7.90
C ALA A 39 -11.20 18.80 -8.70
N MET A 40 -10.71 18.39 -9.88
CA MET A 40 -9.97 19.28 -10.77
C MET A 40 -10.83 20.45 -11.28
N LEU A 41 -12.09 20.21 -11.66
CA LEU A 41 -13.02 21.28 -12.05
C LEU A 41 -13.30 22.25 -10.89
N ALA A 42 -13.48 21.73 -9.67
CA ALA A 42 -13.68 22.55 -8.48
C ALA A 42 -12.44 23.39 -8.15
N LEU A 43 -11.24 22.81 -8.30
CA LEU A 43 -9.98 23.53 -8.12
C LEU A 43 -9.82 24.66 -9.14
N GLY A 44 -10.32 24.50 -10.38
CA GLY A 44 -10.38 25.57 -11.38
C GLY A 44 -11.22 26.78 -10.95
N ARG A 45 -12.14 26.60 -9.98
CA ARG A 45 -12.93 27.68 -9.35
C ARG A 45 -12.29 28.20 -8.05
N GLY A 46 -11.13 27.68 -7.67
CA GLY A 46 -10.37 28.08 -6.48
C GLY A 46 -10.30 27.02 -5.37
N LYS A 47 -9.38 27.23 -4.43
CA LYS A 47 -9.12 26.28 -3.32
C LYS A 47 -10.30 26.11 -2.37
N ALA A 48 -11.10 27.17 -2.16
CA ALA A 48 -12.31 27.09 -1.34
C ALA A 48 -13.36 26.16 -1.96
N ALA A 49 -13.60 26.29 -3.27
CA ALA A 49 -14.52 25.41 -4.00
C ALA A 49 -14.06 23.94 -3.98
N LEU A 50 -12.75 23.68 -4.06
CA LEU A 50 -12.22 22.32 -3.90
C LEU A 50 -12.52 21.75 -2.50
N LYS A 51 -12.27 22.52 -1.43
CA LYS A 51 -12.53 22.08 -0.05
C LYS A 51 -14.02 21.79 0.19
N GLU A 52 -14.90 22.67 -0.30
CA GLU A 52 -16.35 22.49 -0.24
C GLU A 52 -16.78 21.20 -0.95
N TYR A 53 -16.30 21.01 -2.18
CA TYR A 53 -16.60 19.84 -2.98
C TYR A 53 -16.15 18.55 -2.27
N LEU A 54 -14.91 18.49 -1.79
CA LEU A 54 -14.37 17.31 -1.10
C LEU A 54 -15.09 17.06 0.24
N CYS A 55 -15.48 18.12 0.96
CA CYS A 55 -16.30 17.99 2.16
C CYS A 55 -17.64 17.30 1.86
N SER A 56 -18.27 17.63 0.74
CA SER A 56 -19.57 17.04 0.36
C SER A 56 -19.51 15.60 -0.15
N LYS A 57 -18.34 15.12 -0.62
CA LYS A 57 -18.19 13.80 -1.28
C LYS A 57 -17.38 12.79 -0.48
N SER A 58 -16.53 13.26 0.42
CA SER A 58 -15.74 12.38 1.28
C SER A 58 -16.57 11.77 2.41
N ASP A 59 -16.06 10.67 2.94
CA ASP A 59 -16.60 9.98 4.10
C ASP A 59 -15.43 9.59 4.99
N ILE A 60 -15.27 10.37 6.04
CA ILE A 60 -14.14 10.31 6.94
C ILE A 60 -14.64 9.70 8.25
N ASP A 61 -14.02 8.60 8.67
CA ASP A 61 -14.23 8.07 10.01
C ASP A 61 -13.31 8.79 10.99
N TYR A 62 -13.84 9.84 11.61
CA TYR A 62 -13.12 10.70 12.57
C TYR A 62 -12.51 9.90 13.72
N ARG A 63 -13.07 8.76 14.11
CA ARG A 63 -12.56 7.93 15.22
C ARG A 63 -11.20 7.27 14.91
N THR A 64 -10.88 7.15 13.62
CA THR A 64 -9.73 6.37 13.16
C THR A 64 -8.63 7.23 12.55
N LEU A 65 -8.83 8.56 12.50
CA LEU A 65 -7.81 9.49 12.04
C LEU A 65 -6.50 9.32 12.83
N PRO A 66 -5.33 9.59 12.21
CA PRO A 66 -4.03 9.36 12.83
C PRO A 66 -3.72 10.49 13.81
N TYR A 67 -4.44 10.55 14.93
CA TYR A 67 -4.26 11.57 15.96
C TYR A 67 -2.88 11.51 16.61
N ASN A 68 -2.29 12.68 16.83
CA ASN A 68 -1.08 12.79 17.62
C ASN A 68 -1.41 12.65 19.11
N LEU A 69 -1.13 11.47 19.67
CA LEU A 69 -1.44 11.17 21.08
C LEU A 69 -0.67 12.06 22.06
N GLY A 70 0.53 12.54 21.70
CA GLY A 70 1.29 13.49 22.51
C GLY A 70 0.59 14.85 22.60
N VAL A 71 0.06 15.34 21.48
CA VAL A 71 -0.75 16.57 21.42
C VAL A 71 -2.04 16.41 22.21
N ILE A 72 -2.75 15.29 22.06
CA ILE A 72 -3.97 15.01 22.85
C ILE A 72 -3.67 15.01 24.35
N ALA A 73 -2.57 14.38 24.76
CA ALA A 73 -2.15 14.35 26.17
C ALA A 73 -1.85 15.77 26.69
N PHE A 74 -1.16 16.59 25.89
CA PHE A 74 -0.87 17.99 26.21
C PHE A 74 -2.15 18.81 26.39
N ILE A 75 -3.09 18.72 25.45
CA ILE A 75 -4.38 19.44 25.51
C ILE A 75 -5.16 19.03 26.76
N LYS A 76 -5.22 17.72 27.07
CA LYS A 76 -5.89 17.21 28.28
C LYS A 76 -5.25 17.76 29.55
N GLN A 77 -3.93 17.87 29.59
CA GLN A 77 -3.19 18.41 30.72
C GLN A 77 -3.48 19.91 30.90
N HIS A 78 -3.46 20.68 29.81
CA HIS A 78 -3.80 22.11 29.82
C HIS A 78 -5.22 22.37 30.36
N ARG A 79 -6.21 21.60 29.89
CA ARG A 79 -7.60 21.70 30.38
C ARG A 79 -7.73 21.34 31.86
N LYS A 80 -7.01 20.32 32.33
CA LYS A 80 -6.99 19.95 33.77
C LYS A 80 -6.45 21.07 34.66
N GLN A 81 -5.61 21.96 34.12
CA GLN A 81 -5.08 23.13 34.82
C GLN A 81 -6.03 24.34 34.77
N GLY A 82 -7.23 24.18 34.20
CA GLY A 82 -8.22 25.25 34.05
C GLY A 82 -8.03 26.12 32.79
N GLY A 83 -7.10 25.74 31.90
CA GLY A 83 -6.87 26.45 30.65
C GLY A 83 -7.96 26.19 29.60
N ARG A 84 -8.26 27.20 28.80
CA ARG A 84 -9.21 27.11 27.68
C ARG A 84 -8.50 26.64 26.42
N THR A 85 -9.23 25.99 25.51
CA THR A 85 -8.67 25.44 24.26
C THR A 85 -9.52 25.79 23.05
N ALA A 86 -8.86 26.15 21.95
CA ALA A 86 -9.50 26.44 20.67
C ALA A 86 -8.84 25.66 19.52
N LEU A 87 -9.64 25.08 18.64
CA LEU A 87 -9.17 24.46 17.39
C LEU A 87 -9.28 25.50 16.28
N VAL A 88 -8.17 25.91 15.67
CA VAL A 88 -8.16 26.92 14.60
C VAL A 88 -7.36 26.43 13.41
N THR A 89 -8.04 26.15 12.30
CA THR A 89 -7.44 25.43 11.17
C THR A 89 -7.83 25.98 9.79
N ALA A 90 -6.94 25.76 8.82
CA ALA A 90 -7.22 26.00 7.41
C ALA A 90 -8.18 24.94 6.81
N THR A 91 -8.47 23.86 7.52
CA THR A 91 -9.42 22.83 7.08
C THR A 91 -10.87 23.33 7.12
N HIS A 92 -11.74 22.72 6.30
CA HIS A 92 -13.14 23.11 6.20
C HIS A 92 -13.85 23.06 7.57
N GLN A 93 -14.67 24.07 7.88
CA GLN A 93 -15.35 24.22 9.19
C GLN A 93 -16.13 22.97 9.63
N VAL A 94 -16.75 22.26 8.69
CA VAL A 94 -17.51 21.02 8.97
C VAL A 94 -16.61 19.93 9.52
N PHE A 95 -15.43 19.71 8.93
CA PHE A 95 -14.47 18.72 9.43
C PHE A 95 -13.93 19.12 10.80
N ALA A 96 -13.55 20.40 10.96
CA ALA A 96 -13.04 20.91 12.23
C ALA A 96 -14.07 20.70 13.36
N ARG A 97 -15.35 20.99 13.10
CA ARG A 97 -16.44 20.80 14.06
C ARG A 97 -16.62 19.33 14.44
N HIS A 98 -16.75 18.42 13.48
CA HIS A 98 -16.93 17.00 13.79
C HIS A 98 -15.75 16.39 14.55
N ILE A 99 -14.51 16.81 14.23
CA ILE A 99 -13.31 16.35 14.96
C ILE A 99 -13.33 16.88 16.40
N ALA A 100 -13.69 18.14 16.60
CA ALA A 100 -13.78 18.73 17.93
C ALA A 100 -14.90 18.10 18.78
N GLU A 101 -16.08 17.86 18.19
CA GLU A 101 -17.20 17.16 18.83
C GLU A 101 -16.81 15.73 19.21
N HIS A 102 -16.10 15.01 18.32
CA HIS A 102 -15.63 13.66 18.59
C HIS A 102 -14.65 13.62 19.78
N LEU A 103 -13.72 14.57 19.85
CA LEU A 103 -12.68 14.57 20.89
C LEU A 103 -13.18 15.14 22.22
N GLY A 104 -14.10 16.13 22.20
CA GLY A 104 -14.58 16.82 23.40
C GLY A 104 -13.49 17.63 24.10
N LEU A 105 -12.49 18.12 23.36
CA LEU A 105 -11.29 18.78 23.90
C LEU A 105 -11.18 20.27 23.59
N PHE A 106 -12.18 20.89 22.95
CA PHE A 106 -12.12 22.29 22.50
C PHE A 106 -13.36 23.06 22.93
N ASP A 107 -13.16 24.25 23.48
CA ASP A 107 -14.24 25.17 23.85
C ASP A 107 -14.70 26.00 22.64
N GLU A 108 -13.78 26.30 21.72
CA GLU A 108 -14.06 27.03 20.48
C GLU A 108 -13.44 26.35 19.25
N VAL A 109 -14.11 26.43 18.10
CA VAL A 109 -13.69 25.74 16.87
C VAL A 109 -13.91 26.62 15.65
N TYR A 110 -12.82 26.92 14.94
CA TYR A 110 -12.81 27.76 13.75
C TYR A 110 -12.06 27.08 12.61
N GLY A 111 -12.76 26.82 11.51
CA GLY A 111 -12.21 26.30 10.26
C GLY A 111 -12.40 27.31 9.13
N SER A 112 -11.85 26.98 7.97
CA SER A 112 -12.09 27.76 6.75
C SER A 112 -13.47 27.47 6.15
N ASP A 113 -14.05 28.46 5.48
CA ASP A 113 -15.31 28.37 4.77
C ASP A 113 -15.20 29.08 3.39
N GLY A 114 -16.32 29.22 2.67
CA GLY A 114 -16.36 29.86 1.36
C GLY A 114 -15.93 31.33 1.33
N GLY A 115 -15.91 32.03 2.48
CA GLY A 115 -15.54 33.44 2.59
C GLY A 115 -14.24 33.70 3.36
N LYS A 116 -13.77 32.76 4.18
CA LYS A 116 -12.60 32.91 5.06
C LYS A 116 -11.66 31.70 4.94
N ASN A 117 -10.42 31.95 4.51
CA ASN A 117 -9.36 30.94 4.49
C ASN A 117 -8.36 31.18 5.63
N LEU A 118 -8.48 30.41 6.71
CA LEU A 118 -7.66 30.51 7.92
C LEU A 118 -6.30 29.83 7.74
N LYS A 119 -5.47 30.34 6.83
CA LYS A 119 -4.09 29.87 6.60
C LYS A 119 -3.10 31.03 6.59
N GLY A 120 -1.94 30.85 7.21
CA GLY A 120 -0.86 31.83 7.15
C GLY A 120 -1.26 33.20 7.75
N PRO A 121 -0.96 34.32 7.07
CA PRO A 121 -1.26 35.65 7.57
C PRO A 121 -2.73 35.87 7.93
N ALA A 122 -3.67 35.33 7.13
CA ALA A 122 -5.10 35.46 7.40
C ALA A 122 -5.51 34.76 8.72
N LYS A 123 -4.86 33.63 9.06
CA LYS A 123 -5.06 32.95 10.36
C LYS A 123 -4.56 33.84 11.51
N ALA A 124 -3.41 34.49 11.33
CA ALA A 124 -2.84 35.39 12.33
C ALA A 124 -3.73 36.63 12.57
N THR A 125 -4.23 37.27 11.50
CA THR A 125 -5.18 38.40 11.60
C THR A 125 -6.46 37.98 12.33
N PHE A 126 -7.04 36.84 11.99
CA PHE A 126 -8.22 36.32 12.69
C PHE A 126 -7.97 36.09 14.19
N LEU A 127 -6.83 35.48 14.55
CA LEU A 127 -6.49 35.21 15.95
C LEU A 127 -6.22 36.51 16.73
N LEU A 128 -5.58 37.49 16.09
CA LEU A 128 -5.39 38.82 16.64
C LEU A 128 -6.73 39.50 16.94
N GLU A 129 -7.66 39.52 15.98
CA GLU A 129 -8.98 40.13 16.15
C GLU A 129 -9.82 39.41 17.21
N LYS A 130 -9.72 38.08 17.28
CA LYS A 130 -10.57 37.26 18.14
C LYS A 130 -10.08 37.21 19.59
N PHE A 131 -8.78 37.07 19.80
CA PHE A 131 -8.20 36.80 21.12
C PHE A 131 -7.24 37.90 21.60
N GLY A 132 -6.76 38.77 20.71
CA GLY A 132 -5.78 39.79 21.01
C GLY A 132 -4.33 39.28 20.94
N ALA A 133 -3.40 40.19 20.65
CA ALA A 133 -1.98 39.88 20.59
C ALA A 133 -1.43 39.44 21.96
N GLY A 134 -0.67 38.34 21.99
CA GLY A 134 -0.03 37.87 23.22
C GLY A 134 -0.97 37.24 24.26
N ASN A 135 -2.24 37.00 23.92
CA ASN A 135 -3.24 36.44 24.85
C ASN A 135 -3.46 34.92 24.69
N PHE A 136 -2.69 34.26 23.82
CA PHE A 136 -2.84 32.83 23.55
C PHE A 136 -1.51 32.14 23.28
N ILE A 137 -1.45 30.85 23.63
CA ILE A 137 -0.41 29.92 23.20
C ILE A 137 -0.85 29.33 21.85
N TYR A 138 0.07 29.22 20.89
CA TYR A 138 -0.23 28.59 19.60
C TYR A 138 0.60 27.33 19.36
N MET A 139 -0.10 26.25 19.05
CA MET A 139 0.46 24.96 18.68
C MET A 139 0.28 24.69 17.17
N GLY A 140 1.41 24.52 16.46
CA GLY A 140 1.46 24.26 15.01
C GLY A 140 2.70 23.46 14.61
N ASP A 141 2.83 23.10 13.33
CA ASP A 141 3.91 22.24 12.82
C ASP A 141 4.74 22.89 11.70
N ALA A 142 4.18 23.86 10.98
CA ALA A 142 4.70 24.27 9.68
C ALA A 142 5.18 25.73 9.62
N ALA A 143 6.04 26.04 8.64
CA ALA A 143 6.45 27.42 8.35
C ALA A 143 5.27 28.37 8.04
N ALA A 144 4.13 27.81 7.59
CA ALA A 144 2.91 28.57 7.37
C ALA A 144 2.36 29.19 8.67
N ASP A 145 2.75 28.70 9.85
CA ASP A 145 2.32 29.22 11.13
C ASP A 145 3.21 30.33 11.70
N LEU A 146 4.32 30.68 11.03
CA LEU A 146 5.19 31.78 11.45
C LEU A 146 4.47 33.10 11.73
N PRO A 147 3.53 33.56 10.88
CA PRO A 147 2.77 34.78 11.18
C PRO A 147 1.93 34.67 12.46
N VAL A 148 1.48 33.46 12.82
CA VAL A 148 0.70 33.22 14.03
C VAL A 148 1.60 33.19 15.26
N TRP A 149 2.75 32.51 15.18
CA TRP A 149 3.76 32.51 16.25
C TRP A 149 4.30 33.93 16.54
N GLN A 150 4.36 34.80 15.54
CA GLN A 150 4.72 36.21 15.72
C GLN A 150 3.73 36.99 16.61
N VAL A 151 2.49 36.54 16.73
CA VAL A 151 1.44 37.25 17.49
C VAL A 151 0.96 36.49 18.73
N SER A 152 1.43 35.25 18.95
CA SER A 152 1.14 34.45 20.15
C SER A 152 2.04 34.82 21.34
N ASN A 153 1.65 34.43 22.55
CA ASN A 153 2.45 34.59 23.78
C ASN A 153 3.60 33.57 23.85
N LYS A 154 3.25 32.31 23.61
CA LYS A 154 4.15 31.15 23.64
C LYS A 154 4.00 30.35 22.34
N ILE A 155 5.10 29.76 21.92
CA ILE A 155 5.23 28.96 20.71
C ILE A 155 5.29 27.49 21.13
N LEU A 156 4.34 26.69 20.67
CA LEU A 156 4.41 25.23 20.72
C LEU A 156 4.59 24.71 19.31
N THR A 157 5.67 23.98 19.05
CA THR A 157 5.84 23.31 17.76
C THR A 157 5.62 21.82 17.91
N VAL A 158 4.92 21.19 16.96
CA VAL A 158 4.73 19.74 16.93
C VAL A 158 5.50 19.16 15.76
N ASP A 159 6.41 18.23 16.03
CA ASP A 159 7.21 17.50 15.02
C ASP A 159 7.87 18.41 13.95
N ALA A 160 8.10 19.69 14.29
CA ALA A 160 8.62 20.69 13.37
C ALA A 160 10.02 20.34 12.88
N THR A 161 10.25 20.57 11.57
CA THR A 161 11.54 20.36 10.92
C THR A 161 12.64 21.26 11.53
N PRO A 162 13.93 20.87 11.43
CA PRO A 162 15.03 21.70 11.93
C PRO A 162 15.01 23.14 11.37
N PHE A 163 14.60 23.31 10.11
CA PHE A 163 14.45 24.61 9.47
C PHE A 163 13.38 25.47 10.17
N VAL A 164 12.20 24.91 10.45
CA VAL A 164 11.12 25.62 11.15
C VAL A 164 11.53 25.94 12.58
N ARG A 165 12.19 25.00 13.28
CA ARG A 165 12.72 25.23 14.64
C ARG A 165 13.67 26.42 14.68
N GLN A 166 14.62 26.49 13.74
CA GLN A 166 15.54 27.62 13.63
C GLN A 166 14.81 28.96 13.36
N GLN A 167 13.73 28.94 12.57
CA GLN A 167 12.95 30.15 12.30
C GLN A 167 12.18 30.63 13.52
N VAL A 168 11.59 29.73 14.33
CA VAL A 168 10.87 30.12 15.54
C VAL A 168 11.79 30.58 16.66
N GLU A 169 12.99 30.00 16.79
CA GLU A 169 14.01 30.44 17.76
C GLU A 169 14.41 31.90 17.55
N ARG A 170 14.40 32.39 16.30
CA ARG A 170 14.69 33.79 15.97
C ARG A 170 13.61 34.77 16.44
N LEU A 171 12.42 34.30 16.83
CA LEU A 171 11.33 35.16 17.30
C LEU A 171 11.52 35.62 18.75
N GLY A 172 12.45 35.03 19.50
CA GLY A 172 12.79 35.48 20.86
C GLY A 172 11.67 35.29 21.90
N LYS A 173 10.75 34.34 21.67
CA LYS A 173 9.61 34.03 22.54
C LYS A 173 9.82 32.74 23.32
N PRO A 174 9.04 32.49 24.40
CA PRO A 174 9.01 31.18 25.03
C PRO A 174 8.60 30.10 24.03
N ILE A 175 9.44 29.08 23.85
CA ILE A 175 9.25 27.99 22.88
C ILE A 175 9.30 26.66 23.61
N GLU A 176 8.41 25.74 23.23
CA GLU A 176 8.47 24.34 23.62
C GLU A 176 8.21 23.45 22.40
N HIS A 177 9.09 22.47 22.21
CA HIS A 177 9.03 21.55 21.07
C HIS A 177 8.47 20.20 21.52
N LEU A 178 7.30 19.84 20.99
CA LEU A 178 6.69 18.52 21.13
C LEU A 178 7.17 17.60 20.00
N GLY A 179 7.70 16.44 20.37
CA GLY A 179 8.11 15.41 19.42
C GLY A 179 9.43 15.68 18.70
N LYS A 180 9.76 14.82 17.73
CA LYS A 180 11.00 14.85 16.95
C LYS A 180 10.65 14.64 15.48
N SER A 181 11.04 15.60 14.64
CA SER A 181 11.04 15.41 13.18
C SER A 181 12.05 14.33 12.81
N VAL A 182 11.62 13.09 12.66
CA VAL A 182 12.49 11.99 12.20
C VAL A 182 12.33 11.85 10.69
N ASN A 183 13.29 12.38 9.94
CA ASN A 183 13.41 12.13 8.50
C ASN A 183 14.00 10.73 8.28
N SER A 184 13.20 9.69 8.50
CA SER A 184 13.61 8.32 8.20
C SER A 184 13.16 7.91 6.80
N PRO A 185 14.04 7.29 5.98
CA PRO A 185 13.63 6.69 4.70
C PRO A 185 12.88 5.36 4.88
N GLN A 186 12.98 4.74 6.07
CA GLN A 186 12.43 3.42 6.35
C GLN A 186 10.90 3.32 6.11
N PRO A 187 10.06 4.31 6.47
CA PRO A 187 8.63 4.29 6.17
C PRO A 187 8.32 4.29 4.67
N TYR A 188 9.14 4.95 3.85
CA TYR A 188 9.02 4.94 2.39
C TYR A 188 9.39 3.58 1.82
N ILE A 189 10.52 3.00 2.25
CA ILE A 189 10.92 1.65 1.83
C ILE A 189 9.84 0.63 2.20
N LYS A 190 9.27 0.74 3.41
CA LYS A 190 8.15 -0.12 3.82
C LYS A 190 6.91 0.04 2.93
N ALA A 191 6.61 1.26 2.48
CA ALA A 191 5.51 1.55 1.56
C ALA A 191 5.73 0.93 0.16
N LEU A 192 6.98 0.85 -0.32
CA LEU A 192 7.31 0.18 -1.59
C LEU A 192 7.06 -1.33 -1.58
N ARG A 193 7.08 -1.95 -0.39
CA ARG A 193 6.98 -3.41 -0.17
C ARG A 193 8.00 -4.26 -0.96
N PRO A 194 9.32 -4.08 -0.76
CA PRO A 194 10.35 -4.85 -1.48
C PRO A 194 10.20 -6.37 -1.38
N HIS A 195 9.68 -6.88 -0.25
CA HIS A 195 9.40 -8.30 -0.08
C HIS A 195 8.40 -8.86 -1.13
N GLN A 196 7.56 -8.03 -1.74
CA GLN A 196 6.66 -8.44 -2.82
C GLN A 196 7.38 -8.53 -4.18
N TRP A 197 8.57 -7.94 -4.33
CA TRP A 197 9.37 -8.05 -5.55
C TRP A 197 9.87 -9.47 -5.78
N LEU A 198 9.88 -10.32 -4.74
CA LEU A 198 10.13 -11.75 -4.85
C LEU A 198 9.27 -12.40 -5.96
N LYS A 199 8.02 -11.96 -6.11
CA LYS A 199 7.11 -12.47 -7.16
C LYS A 199 7.60 -12.16 -8.57
N ASN A 200 8.37 -11.10 -8.72
CA ASN A 200 8.95 -10.69 -10.00
C ASN A 200 10.17 -11.53 -10.39
N LEU A 201 10.70 -12.39 -9.49
CA LEU A 201 11.73 -13.37 -9.88
C LEU A 201 11.23 -14.33 -10.97
N LEU A 202 9.92 -14.50 -11.11
CA LEU A 202 9.31 -15.27 -12.19
C LEU A 202 9.65 -14.74 -13.60
N ILE A 203 10.07 -13.47 -13.71
CA ILE A 203 10.55 -12.88 -14.97
C ILE A 203 11.79 -13.61 -15.48
N PHE A 204 12.61 -14.18 -14.60
CA PHE A 204 13.81 -14.93 -14.98
C PHE A 204 13.54 -16.40 -15.34
N LEU A 205 12.31 -16.89 -15.15
CA LEU A 205 11.98 -18.30 -15.43
C LEU A 205 12.24 -18.70 -16.90
N PRO A 206 11.93 -17.86 -17.92
CA PRO A 206 12.26 -18.15 -19.33
C PRO A 206 13.75 -18.37 -19.56
N MET A 207 14.59 -17.50 -18.99
CA MET A 207 16.05 -17.57 -19.05
C MET A 207 16.57 -18.91 -18.51
N LEU A 208 16.05 -19.34 -17.36
CA LEU A 208 16.38 -20.62 -16.75
C LEU A 208 15.93 -21.80 -17.61
N SER A 209 14.71 -21.74 -18.15
CA SER A 209 14.15 -22.84 -18.96
C SER A 209 14.86 -23.03 -20.31
N ALA A 210 15.35 -21.94 -20.90
CA ALA A 210 16.06 -21.95 -22.18
C ALA A 210 17.57 -22.17 -22.04
N HIS A 211 18.10 -22.23 -20.81
CA HIS A 211 19.54 -22.28 -20.52
C HIS A 211 20.37 -21.16 -21.18
N GLN A 212 19.76 -19.98 -21.41
CA GLN A 212 20.40 -18.84 -22.05
C GLN A 212 20.93 -17.87 -20.99
N PHE A 213 22.23 -17.90 -20.73
CA PHE A 213 22.89 -17.13 -19.66
C PHE A 213 23.89 -16.09 -20.18
N ASP A 214 23.69 -15.56 -21.39
CA ASP A 214 24.52 -14.49 -21.92
C ASP A 214 24.26 -13.14 -21.21
N SER A 215 25.22 -12.23 -21.33
CA SER A 215 25.18 -10.94 -20.64
C SER A 215 24.04 -10.04 -21.12
N ALA A 216 23.66 -10.09 -22.40
CA ALA A 216 22.59 -9.25 -22.94
C ALA A 216 21.22 -9.70 -22.38
N THR A 217 20.97 -11.02 -22.40
CA THR A 217 19.79 -11.64 -21.78
C THR A 217 19.69 -11.31 -20.30
N ALA A 218 20.79 -11.43 -19.55
CA ALA A 218 20.82 -11.12 -18.13
C ALA A 218 20.50 -9.63 -17.84
N ILE A 219 21.07 -8.70 -18.62
CA ILE A 219 20.78 -7.27 -18.49
C ILE A 219 19.30 -6.98 -18.76
N ASN A 220 18.74 -7.54 -19.84
CA ASN A 220 17.33 -7.37 -20.17
C ASN A 220 16.40 -7.93 -19.10
N GLY A 221 16.73 -9.10 -18.53
CA GLY A 221 16.00 -9.69 -17.41
C GLY A 221 16.02 -8.79 -16.16
N VAL A 222 17.17 -8.20 -15.83
CA VAL A 222 17.30 -7.26 -14.70
C VAL A 222 16.51 -5.98 -14.94
N LEU A 223 16.57 -5.40 -16.13
CA LEU A 223 15.77 -4.22 -16.49
C LEU A 223 14.27 -4.53 -16.40
N ALA A 224 13.83 -5.69 -16.88
CA ALA A 224 12.45 -6.13 -16.78
C ALA A 224 12.01 -6.30 -15.33
N PHE A 225 12.86 -6.89 -14.49
CA PHE A 225 12.63 -7.02 -13.05
C PHE A 225 12.47 -5.67 -12.36
N ILE A 226 13.34 -4.69 -12.67
CA ILE A 226 13.26 -3.33 -12.12
C ILE A 226 11.96 -2.65 -12.55
N ALA A 227 11.63 -2.70 -13.85
CA ALA A 227 10.40 -2.12 -14.39
C ALA A 227 9.14 -2.69 -13.71
N PHE A 228 9.03 -4.02 -13.63
CA PHE A 228 7.91 -4.67 -12.93
C PHE A 228 7.87 -4.34 -11.44
N SER A 229 9.02 -4.20 -10.78
CA SER A 229 9.09 -3.91 -9.35
C SER A 229 8.60 -2.50 -9.05
N PHE A 230 8.98 -1.50 -9.83
CA PHE A 230 8.47 -0.14 -9.67
C PHE A 230 6.99 -0.01 -10.02
N VAL A 231 6.54 -0.61 -11.13
CA VAL A 231 5.11 -0.62 -11.49
C VAL A 231 4.27 -1.34 -10.42
N ALA A 232 4.74 -2.47 -9.89
CA ALA A 232 4.06 -3.16 -8.79
C ALA A 232 4.02 -2.31 -7.51
N SER A 233 5.14 -1.66 -7.14
CA SER A 233 5.18 -0.75 -6.00
C SER A 233 4.25 0.46 -6.17
N SER A 234 4.13 1.02 -7.38
CA SER A 234 3.15 2.06 -7.68
C SER A 234 1.73 1.61 -7.37
N VAL A 235 1.34 0.41 -7.82
CA VAL A 235 0.02 -0.17 -7.53
C VAL A 235 -0.18 -0.38 -6.02
N TYR A 236 0.84 -0.85 -5.29
CA TYR A 236 0.73 -1.02 -3.84
C TYR A 236 0.55 0.30 -3.10
N VAL A 237 1.30 1.35 -3.47
CA VAL A 237 1.17 2.68 -2.89
C VAL A 237 -0.21 3.25 -3.19
N LEU A 238 -0.66 3.18 -4.45
CA LEU A 238 -1.99 3.63 -4.85
C LEU A 238 -3.11 2.93 -4.06
N ASN A 239 -3.01 1.62 -3.87
CA ASN A 239 -3.98 0.86 -3.09
C ASN A 239 -3.98 1.26 -1.61
N ASP A 240 -2.82 1.53 -1.01
CA ASP A 240 -2.75 1.98 0.38
C ASP A 240 -3.36 3.38 0.58
N LEU A 241 -3.36 4.22 -0.46
CA LEU A 241 -4.04 5.53 -0.45
C LEU A 241 -5.56 5.37 -0.63
N LEU A 242 -6.01 4.46 -1.48
CA LEU A 242 -7.43 4.15 -1.68
C LEU A 242 -8.06 3.49 -0.46
N ASP A 243 -7.30 2.65 0.25
CA ASP A 243 -7.79 1.85 1.38
C ASP A 243 -7.55 2.51 2.76
N LEU A 244 -7.22 3.82 2.84
CA LEU A 244 -6.87 4.51 4.09
C LEU A 244 -7.84 4.23 5.26
N ASN A 245 -9.15 4.42 5.04
CA ASN A 245 -10.18 4.16 6.06
C ASN A 245 -10.22 2.68 6.49
N ALA A 246 -10.17 1.77 5.51
CA ALA A 246 -10.22 0.34 5.77
C ALA A 246 -8.96 -0.16 6.49
N ASP A 247 -7.79 0.39 6.14
CA ASP A 247 -6.52 0.06 6.74
C ASP A 247 -6.43 0.52 8.19
N ARG A 248 -6.93 1.72 8.51
CA ARG A 248 -6.99 2.23 9.89
C ARG A 248 -7.91 1.42 10.80
N ALA A 249 -9.02 0.93 10.27
CA ALA A 249 -9.92 0.04 11.01
C ALA A 249 -9.35 -1.38 11.23
N HIS A 250 -8.26 -1.76 10.55
CA HIS A 250 -7.71 -3.11 10.60
C HIS A 250 -6.60 -3.26 11.66
N PRO A 251 -6.64 -4.31 12.51
CA PRO A 251 -5.69 -4.48 13.63
C PRO A 251 -4.22 -4.39 13.26
N ARG A 252 -3.82 -4.99 12.12
CA ARG A 252 -2.43 -4.98 11.62
C ARG A 252 -2.14 -3.89 10.58
N LYS A 253 -3.13 -3.47 9.77
CA LYS A 253 -2.88 -2.57 8.62
C LYS A 253 -2.91 -1.09 9.03
N ARG A 254 -3.43 -0.79 10.22
CA ARG A 254 -3.35 0.55 10.84
C ARG A 254 -1.93 1.08 11.02
N PHE A 255 -0.94 0.18 11.00
CA PHE A 255 0.50 0.51 11.10
C PHE A 255 1.19 0.63 9.72
N ARG A 256 0.43 0.66 8.62
CA ARG A 256 0.94 1.03 7.29
C ARG A 256 1.29 2.51 7.27
N SER A 257 2.31 2.87 6.50
CA SER A 257 2.95 4.19 6.58
C SER A 257 1.97 5.35 6.37
N PHE A 258 1.05 5.24 5.40
CA PHE A 258 0.03 6.26 5.13
C PHE A 258 -1.13 6.23 6.14
N ALA A 259 -1.61 5.03 6.50
CA ALA A 259 -2.70 4.85 7.46
C ALA A 259 -2.34 5.42 8.84
N SER A 260 -1.10 5.24 9.29
CA SER A 260 -0.59 5.73 10.57
C SER A 260 -0.12 7.18 10.54
N GLY A 261 -0.06 7.84 9.37
CA GLY A 261 0.49 9.20 9.25
C GLY A 261 2.01 9.31 9.36
N THR A 262 2.77 8.20 9.26
CA THR A 262 4.25 8.27 9.29
C THR A 262 4.87 8.72 7.97
N VAL A 263 4.11 8.59 6.87
CA VAL A 263 4.42 9.21 5.57
C VAL A 263 3.24 10.08 5.17
N PRO A 264 3.45 11.35 4.80
CA PRO A 264 2.40 12.22 4.30
C PRO A 264 1.69 11.61 3.08
N ILE A 265 0.36 11.73 3.05
CA ILE A 265 -0.49 11.23 1.97
C ILE A 265 -0.15 11.91 0.62
N SER A 266 0.28 13.17 0.67
CA SER A 266 0.78 13.93 -0.49
C SER A 266 1.99 13.26 -1.14
N HIS A 267 2.97 12.81 -0.35
CA HIS A 267 4.13 12.09 -0.84
C HIS A 267 3.75 10.75 -1.46
N GLY A 268 2.75 10.04 -0.91
CA GLY A 268 2.26 8.80 -1.49
C GLY A 268 1.74 8.98 -2.92
N SER A 269 1.01 10.07 -3.16
CA SER A 269 0.45 10.38 -4.48
C SER A 269 1.57 10.62 -5.52
N LEU A 270 2.58 11.42 -5.15
CA LEU A 270 3.75 11.67 -5.99
C LEU A 270 4.59 10.40 -6.19
N LEU A 271 4.79 9.62 -5.13
CA LEU A 271 5.57 8.38 -5.17
C LEU A 271 4.94 7.36 -6.11
N ALA A 272 3.61 7.17 -6.05
CA ALA A 272 2.91 6.26 -6.95
C ALA A 272 3.11 6.66 -8.42
N LEU A 273 2.97 7.96 -8.74
CA LEU A 273 3.15 8.47 -10.09
C LEU A 273 4.60 8.36 -10.57
N ALA A 274 5.57 8.71 -9.71
CA ALA A 274 6.99 8.62 -10.02
C ALA A 274 7.42 7.17 -10.31
N LEU A 275 7.01 6.22 -9.47
CA LEU A 275 7.31 4.79 -9.67
C LEU A 275 6.70 4.24 -10.97
N LEU A 276 5.46 4.65 -11.29
CA LEU A 276 4.84 4.27 -12.56
C LEU A 276 5.63 4.85 -13.74
N GLY A 277 5.96 6.14 -13.69
CA GLY A 277 6.71 6.82 -14.74
C GLY A 277 8.09 6.20 -14.98
N ILE A 278 8.84 5.91 -13.92
CA ILE A 278 10.17 5.29 -14.02
C ILE A 278 10.04 3.86 -14.57
N GLY A 279 9.08 3.07 -14.08
CA GLY A 279 8.86 1.70 -14.56
C GLY A 279 8.49 1.65 -16.04
N LEU A 280 7.63 2.56 -16.50
CA LEU A 280 7.28 2.68 -17.93
C LEU A 280 8.45 3.19 -18.77
N LEU A 281 9.26 4.13 -18.26
CA LEU A 281 10.45 4.61 -18.95
C LEU A 281 11.46 3.47 -19.18
N VAL A 282 11.75 2.67 -18.15
CA VAL A 282 12.62 1.50 -18.30
C VAL A 282 12.02 0.50 -19.29
N ALA A 283 10.70 0.31 -19.29
CA ALA A 283 10.03 -0.58 -20.23
C ALA A 283 10.17 -0.15 -21.71
N THR A 284 10.34 1.14 -22.01
CA THR A 284 10.58 1.60 -23.39
C THR A 284 11.90 1.09 -23.97
N ILE A 285 12.90 0.83 -23.11
CA ILE A 285 14.21 0.29 -23.51
C ILE A 285 14.07 -1.16 -23.98
N LEU A 286 13.12 -1.91 -23.41
CA LEU A 286 12.86 -3.32 -23.68
C LEU A 286 11.91 -3.55 -24.87
N GLY A 287 11.47 -2.48 -25.54
CA GLY A 287 10.61 -2.54 -26.71
C GLY A 287 9.11 -2.45 -26.42
N TRP A 288 8.34 -2.22 -27.50
CA TRP A 288 6.92 -1.86 -27.39
C TRP A 288 6.03 -3.01 -26.86
N ILE A 289 6.37 -4.26 -27.16
CA ILE A 289 5.60 -5.45 -26.71
C ILE A 289 5.71 -5.58 -25.19
N PHE A 290 6.90 -5.36 -24.63
CA PHE A 290 7.12 -5.38 -23.19
C PHE A 290 6.36 -4.24 -22.51
N LEU A 291 6.43 -3.02 -23.08
CA LEU A 291 5.66 -1.87 -22.59
C LEU A 291 4.15 -2.16 -22.56
N LEU A 292 3.59 -2.71 -23.64
CA LEU A 292 2.17 -3.08 -23.70
C LEU A 292 1.82 -4.13 -22.64
N THR A 293 2.69 -5.13 -22.45
CA THR A 293 2.53 -6.16 -21.43
C THR A 293 2.50 -5.56 -20.02
N LEU A 294 3.41 -4.63 -19.74
CA LEU A 294 3.50 -3.96 -18.44
C LEU A 294 2.30 -3.03 -18.17
N VAL A 295 1.79 -2.34 -19.20
CA VAL A 295 0.56 -1.54 -19.12
C VAL A 295 -0.65 -2.45 -18.86
N ALA A 296 -0.77 -3.56 -19.61
CA ALA A 296 -1.83 -4.55 -19.39
C ALA A 296 -1.78 -5.13 -17.97
N TYR A 297 -0.58 -5.45 -17.48
CA TYR A 297 -0.34 -5.89 -16.11
C TYR A 297 -0.81 -4.85 -15.09
N TYR A 298 -0.46 -3.57 -15.27
CA TYR A 298 -0.88 -2.49 -14.38
C TYR A 298 -2.40 -2.32 -14.35
N MET A 299 -3.04 -2.34 -15.53
CA MET A 299 -4.49 -2.22 -15.66
C MET A 299 -5.22 -3.40 -15.00
N LEU A 300 -4.76 -4.63 -15.26
CA LEU A 300 -5.35 -5.82 -14.66
C LEU A 300 -5.16 -5.85 -13.13
N THR A 301 -3.99 -5.47 -12.63
CA THR A 301 -3.73 -5.40 -11.18
C THR A 301 -4.59 -4.30 -10.51
N SER A 302 -4.77 -3.17 -11.17
CA SER A 302 -5.62 -2.08 -10.67
C SER A 302 -7.10 -2.47 -10.69
N ALA A 303 -7.58 -3.06 -11.79
CA ALA A 303 -8.95 -3.58 -11.92
C ALA A 303 -9.23 -4.67 -10.88
N TYR A 304 -8.26 -5.56 -10.65
CA TYR A 304 -8.30 -6.53 -9.55
C TYR A 304 -8.54 -5.82 -8.22
N SER A 305 -7.66 -4.92 -7.81
CA SER A 305 -7.75 -4.26 -6.50
C SER A 305 -9.05 -3.48 -6.28
N LEU A 306 -9.63 -2.90 -7.32
CA LEU A 306 -10.86 -2.09 -7.22
C LEU A 306 -12.13 -2.94 -7.18
N SER A 307 -12.28 -3.90 -8.11
CA SER A 307 -13.57 -4.54 -8.38
C SER A 307 -13.49 -6.06 -8.55
N LEU A 308 -12.56 -6.57 -9.37
CA LEU A 308 -12.58 -7.99 -9.77
C LEU A 308 -12.26 -8.92 -8.60
N LYS A 309 -11.54 -8.41 -7.59
CA LYS A 309 -11.26 -9.11 -6.34
C LYS A 309 -12.53 -9.60 -5.62
N ARG A 310 -13.69 -8.99 -5.89
CA ARG A 310 -14.99 -9.25 -5.24
C ARG A 310 -15.78 -10.38 -5.92
N ILE A 311 -15.37 -10.82 -7.11
CA ILE A 311 -16.06 -11.85 -7.89
C ILE A 311 -15.41 -13.21 -7.57
N ILE A 312 -16.21 -14.15 -7.09
CA ILE A 312 -15.80 -15.51 -6.71
C ILE A 312 -15.14 -16.20 -7.92
N ILE A 313 -14.02 -16.91 -7.67
CA ILE A 313 -13.20 -17.69 -8.61
C ILE A 313 -12.45 -16.83 -9.65
N VAL A 314 -13.07 -15.75 -10.14
CA VAL A 314 -12.44 -14.77 -11.03
C VAL A 314 -11.19 -14.17 -10.38
N ASP A 315 -11.21 -13.96 -9.07
CA ASP A 315 -10.05 -13.50 -8.32
C ASP A 315 -8.87 -14.48 -8.34
N ILE A 316 -9.13 -15.79 -8.26
CA ILE A 316 -8.13 -16.87 -8.34
C ILE A 316 -7.55 -16.92 -9.75
N GLY A 317 -8.41 -16.90 -10.77
CA GLY A 317 -8.01 -16.89 -12.18
C GLY A 317 -7.17 -15.68 -12.55
N ILE A 318 -7.56 -14.48 -12.10
CA ILE A 318 -6.77 -13.26 -12.32
C ILE A 318 -5.43 -13.34 -11.61
N LEU A 319 -5.38 -13.83 -10.37
CA LEU A 319 -4.12 -13.95 -9.65
C LEU A 319 -3.17 -14.92 -10.36
N ALA A 320 -3.68 -16.04 -10.86
CA ALA A 320 -2.92 -16.97 -11.71
C ALA A 320 -2.39 -16.28 -12.97
N GLY A 321 -3.27 -15.58 -13.70
CA GLY A 321 -2.90 -14.83 -14.90
C GLY A 321 -1.85 -13.74 -14.65
N LEU A 322 -1.94 -13.02 -13.52
CA LEU A 322 -0.95 -12.01 -13.14
C LEU A 322 0.42 -12.63 -12.85
N TYR A 323 0.49 -13.84 -12.29
CA TYR A 323 1.75 -14.55 -12.11
C TYR A 323 2.30 -15.05 -13.45
N THR A 324 1.47 -15.65 -14.30
CA THR A 324 1.87 -16.09 -15.64
C THR A 324 2.33 -14.93 -16.52
N MET A 325 1.69 -13.76 -16.41
CA MET A 325 2.05 -12.56 -17.18
C MET A 325 3.48 -12.09 -16.87
N ARG A 326 4.02 -12.37 -15.67
CA ARG A 326 5.44 -12.08 -15.35
C ARG A 326 6.40 -12.98 -16.13
N ILE A 327 6.06 -14.26 -16.26
CA ILE A 327 6.84 -15.20 -17.08
C ILE A 327 6.75 -14.78 -18.55
N PHE A 328 5.55 -14.43 -19.01
CA PHE A 328 5.35 -13.90 -20.35
C PHE A 328 6.21 -12.67 -20.62
N ALA A 329 6.18 -11.68 -19.72
CA ALA A 329 6.98 -10.47 -19.85
C ALA A 329 8.49 -10.75 -19.82
N GLY A 330 8.94 -11.74 -19.05
CA GLY A 330 10.32 -12.21 -19.08
C GLY A 330 10.74 -12.75 -20.45
N GLY A 331 9.89 -13.57 -21.08
CA GLY A 331 10.14 -14.10 -22.42
C GLY A 331 10.25 -12.98 -23.45
N VAL A 332 9.32 -12.01 -23.39
CA VAL A 332 9.35 -10.84 -24.28
C VAL A 332 10.60 -9.98 -24.06
N ALA A 333 10.99 -9.70 -22.82
CA ALA A 333 12.14 -8.83 -22.53
C ALA A 333 13.47 -9.45 -22.98
N MET A 334 13.57 -10.77 -22.87
CA MET A 334 14.79 -11.53 -23.18
C MET A 334 14.78 -12.15 -24.58
N ASP A 335 13.75 -11.88 -25.38
CA ASP A 335 13.54 -12.48 -26.72
C ASP A 335 13.57 -14.03 -26.70
N ILE A 336 13.03 -14.62 -25.62
CA ILE A 336 12.94 -16.06 -25.43
C ILE A 336 11.53 -16.53 -25.78
N GLN A 337 11.43 -17.40 -26.78
CA GLN A 337 10.16 -18.02 -27.16
C GLN A 337 9.69 -18.97 -26.06
N LEU A 338 8.50 -18.70 -25.51
CA LEU A 338 7.92 -19.49 -24.43
C LEU A 338 7.22 -20.72 -24.97
N SER A 339 7.47 -21.87 -24.36
CA SER A 339 6.72 -23.09 -24.68
C SER A 339 5.28 -22.98 -24.18
N VAL A 340 4.34 -23.49 -24.97
CA VAL A 340 2.92 -23.57 -24.59
C VAL A 340 2.77 -24.38 -23.30
N TRP A 341 3.61 -25.41 -23.12
CA TRP A 341 3.66 -26.23 -21.92
C TRP A 341 4.06 -25.45 -20.66
N LEU A 342 5.05 -24.56 -20.75
CA LEU A 342 5.47 -23.72 -19.61
C LEU A 342 4.34 -22.77 -19.18
N LEU A 343 3.66 -22.15 -20.15
CA LEU A 343 2.52 -21.27 -19.87
C LEU A 343 1.34 -22.05 -19.27
N ALA A 344 1.01 -23.21 -19.83
CA ALA A 344 -0.05 -24.08 -19.31
C ALA A 344 0.26 -24.55 -17.87
N PHE A 345 1.48 -25.03 -17.62
CA PHE A 345 1.97 -25.38 -16.29
C PHE A 345 1.81 -24.22 -15.33
N SER A 346 2.30 -23.04 -15.72
CA SER A 346 2.27 -21.83 -14.92
C SER A 346 0.84 -21.44 -14.51
N ILE A 347 -0.11 -21.46 -15.44
CA ILE A 347 -1.50 -21.08 -15.16
C ILE A 347 -2.09 -22.00 -14.08
N PHE A 348 -2.00 -23.33 -14.25
CA PHE A 348 -2.56 -24.27 -13.29
C PHE A 348 -1.83 -24.24 -11.94
N PHE A 349 -0.51 -24.12 -11.97
CA PHE A 349 0.30 -24.02 -10.76
C PHE A 349 -0.05 -22.78 -9.93
N PHE A 350 -0.13 -21.61 -10.57
CA PHE A 350 -0.50 -20.38 -9.85
C PHE A 350 -1.97 -20.30 -9.50
N PHE A 351 -2.85 -20.98 -10.26
CA PHE A 351 -4.25 -21.15 -9.87
C PHE A 351 -4.35 -21.96 -8.58
N SER A 352 -3.58 -23.05 -8.45
CA SER A 352 -3.46 -23.82 -7.22
C SER A 352 -2.99 -22.96 -6.05
N LEU A 353 -1.90 -22.21 -6.20
CA LEU A 353 -1.39 -21.33 -5.13
C LEU A 353 -2.36 -20.20 -4.78
N ALA A 354 -3.07 -19.65 -5.77
CA ALA A 354 -4.11 -18.65 -5.52
C ALA A 354 -5.30 -19.24 -4.74
N ALA A 355 -5.68 -20.49 -5.02
CA ALA A 355 -6.69 -21.21 -4.23
C ALA A 355 -6.19 -21.50 -2.80
N VAL A 356 -4.93 -21.91 -2.62
CA VAL A 356 -4.31 -22.08 -1.29
C VAL A 356 -4.31 -20.77 -0.51
N LYS A 357 -4.01 -19.64 -1.16
CA LYS A 357 -4.13 -18.32 -0.52
C LYS A 357 -5.56 -18.04 -0.05
N ARG A 358 -6.56 -18.37 -0.87
CA ARG A 358 -7.98 -18.18 -0.52
C ARG A 358 -8.39 -19.12 0.62
N GLN A 359 -7.90 -20.36 0.62
CA GLN A 359 -8.07 -21.32 1.71
C GLN A 359 -7.51 -20.77 3.02
N ALA A 360 -6.29 -20.20 3.02
CA ALA A 360 -5.67 -19.59 4.20
C ALA A 360 -6.54 -18.45 4.78
N GLU A 361 -7.08 -17.60 3.92
CA GLU A 361 -8.00 -16.53 4.34
C GLU A 361 -9.29 -17.09 4.98
N LEU A 362 -9.87 -18.17 4.42
CA LEU A 362 -11.07 -18.80 4.96
C LEU A 362 -10.83 -19.55 6.28
N VAL A 363 -9.65 -20.16 6.47
CA VAL A 363 -9.27 -20.81 7.73
C VAL A 363 -9.09 -19.77 8.84
N ASP A 364 -8.33 -18.69 8.60
CA ASP A 364 -8.17 -17.58 9.58
C ASP A 364 -9.53 -16.97 9.96
N MET A 365 -10.45 -16.91 9.02
CA MET A 365 -11.81 -16.45 9.26
C MET A 365 -12.62 -17.38 10.15
N LYS A 366 -12.56 -18.69 9.88
CA LYS A 366 -13.21 -19.72 10.70
C LYS A 366 -12.69 -19.66 12.14
N GLU A 367 -11.39 -19.53 12.33
CA GLU A 367 -10.75 -19.40 13.64
C GLU A 367 -11.20 -18.14 14.40
N ARG A 368 -11.49 -17.05 13.69
CA ARG A 368 -11.98 -15.78 14.28
C ARG A 368 -13.50 -15.72 14.45
N GLY A 369 -14.22 -16.80 14.19
CA GLY A 369 -15.68 -16.84 14.31
C GLY A 369 -16.41 -15.93 13.32
N ARG A 370 -15.84 -15.67 12.13
CA ARG A 370 -16.48 -14.87 11.07
C ARG A 370 -17.04 -15.77 9.98
N SER A 371 -18.26 -15.49 9.52
CA SER A 371 -18.96 -16.33 8.53
C SER A 371 -18.69 -15.97 7.06
N MET A 372 -18.41 -14.70 6.73
CA MET A 372 -18.29 -14.22 5.35
C MET A 372 -17.07 -13.33 5.10
N ALA A 373 -16.34 -13.61 4.02
CA ALA A 373 -15.15 -12.86 3.63
C ALA A 373 -15.51 -11.45 3.15
N LYS A 374 -15.20 -10.45 3.96
CA LYS A 374 -15.55 -9.04 3.71
C LYS A 374 -15.02 -8.59 2.34
N GLY A 375 -15.94 -8.32 1.42
CA GLY A 375 -15.64 -7.78 0.08
C GLY A 375 -15.10 -8.81 -0.93
N ARG A 376 -15.29 -10.11 -0.71
CA ARG A 376 -14.80 -11.18 -1.61
C ARG A 376 -15.87 -12.19 -2.05
N GLY A 377 -17.01 -12.22 -1.37
CA GLY A 377 -18.15 -13.10 -1.72
C GLY A 377 -18.04 -14.54 -1.19
N TYR A 378 -16.88 -14.95 -0.66
CA TYR A 378 -16.69 -16.30 -0.11
C TYR A 378 -17.26 -16.46 1.29
N HIS A 379 -17.76 -17.66 1.55
CA HIS A 379 -18.22 -18.14 2.86
C HIS A 379 -17.23 -19.17 3.43
N VAL A 380 -17.19 -19.29 4.76
CA VAL A 380 -16.36 -20.32 5.41
C VAL A 380 -16.75 -21.74 4.98
N GLU A 381 -18.00 -21.93 4.59
CA GLU A 381 -18.53 -23.19 4.06
C GLU A 381 -17.93 -23.58 2.70
N ASP A 382 -17.39 -22.63 1.94
CA ASP A 382 -16.72 -22.90 0.66
C ASP A 382 -15.33 -23.55 0.83
N LEU A 383 -14.81 -23.61 2.06
CA LEU A 383 -13.46 -24.08 2.35
C LEU A 383 -13.11 -25.45 1.74
N PRO A 384 -13.96 -26.50 1.83
CA PRO A 384 -13.68 -27.80 1.22
C PRO A 384 -13.58 -27.69 -0.30
N ILE A 385 -14.46 -26.93 -0.94
CA ILE A 385 -14.48 -26.72 -2.40
C ILE A 385 -13.19 -26.05 -2.85
N ILE A 386 -12.79 -24.97 -2.16
CA ILE A 386 -11.57 -24.22 -2.51
C ILE A 386 -10.32 -25.07 -2.30
N SER A 387 -10.29 -25.91 -1.28
CA SER A 387 -9.19 -26.86 -1.04
C SER A 387 -9.08 -27.89 -2.17
N THR A 388 -10.21 -28.47 -2.59
CA THR A 388 -10.25 -29.42 -3.71
C THR A 388 -9.87 -28.77 -5.04
N VAL A 389 -10.35 -27.55 -5.30
CA VAL A 389 -9.96 -26.76 -6.48
C VAL A 389 -8.44 -26.51 -6.49
N GLY A 390 -7.85 -26.17 -5.34
CA GLY A 390 -6.41 -25.99 -5.19
C GLY A 390 -5.63 -27.27 -5.50
N LEU A 391 -6.02 -28.41 -4.93
CA LEU A 391 -5.38 -29.70 -5.19
C LEU A 391 -5.52 -30.13 -6.65
N ALA A 392 -6.73 -30.04 -7.22
CA ALA A 392 -7.00 -30.45 -8.59
C ALA A 392 -6.16 -29.64 -9.59
N ALA A 393 -6.15 -28.29 -9.47
CA ALA A 393 -5.31 -27.44 -10.31
C ALA A 393 -3.82 -27.76 -10.12
N GLY A 394 -3.40 -28.04 -8.88
CA GLY A 394 -2.03 -28.44 -8.57
C GLY A 394 -1.62 -29.74 -9.29
N TYR A 395 -2.44 -30.79 -9.20
CA TYR A 395 -2.15 -32.06 -9.86
C TYR A 395 -2.24 -31.97 -11.38
N VAL A 396 -3.14 -31.16 -11.94
CA VAL A 396 -3.15 -30.86 -13.37
C VAL A 396 -1.86 -30.16 -13.79
N SER A 397 -1.32 -29.23 -12.99
CA SER A 397 -0.02 -28.62 -13.29
C SER A 397 1.10 -29.67 -13.33
N VAL A 398 1.12 -30.62 -12.39
CA VAL A 398 2.09 -31.72 -12.42
C VAL A 398 1.90 -32.61 -13.65
N LEU A 399 0.66 -32.93 -14.01
CA LEU A 399 0.38 -33.70 -15.23
C LEU A 399 0.90 -32.99 -16.48
N VAL A 400 0.68 -31.68 -16.59
CA VAL A 400 1.21 -30.87 -17.70
C VAL A 400 2.74 -30.90 -17.72
N MET A 401 3.40 -30.83 -16.56
CA MET A 401 4.85 -30.99 -16.46
C MET A 401 5.31 -32.39 -16.91
N ALA A 402 4.61 -33.45 -16.50
CA ALA A 402 4.93 -34.81 -16.92
C ALA A 402 4.81 -35.00 -18.45
N LEU A 403 3.78 -34.40 -19.06
CA LEU A 403 3.63 -34.38 -20.52
C LEU A 403 4.74 -33.59 -21.20
N TYR A 404 5.16 -32.46 -20.61
CA TYR A 404 6.28 -31.65 -21.10
C TYR A 404 7.60 -32.42 -21.06
N VAL A 405 7.88 -33.15 -19.99
CA VAL A 405 9.11 -33.95 -19.85
C VAL A 405 9.26 -34.98 -20.97
N ASN A 406 8.13 -35.48 -21.50
CA ASN A 406 8.12 -36.43 -22.62
C ASN A 406 8.03 -35.77 -24.01
N SER A 407 8.16 -34.44 -24.10
CA SER A 407 8.12 -33.73 -25.37
C SER A 407 9.44 -33.85 -26.14
N PRO A 408 9.42 -33.84 -27.50
CA PRO A 408 10.64 -33.92 -28.31
C PRO A 408 11.67 -32.85 -27.94
N SER A 409 11.22 -31.61 -27.65
CA SER A 409 12.10 -30.52 -27.25
C SER A 409 12.90 -30.81 -25.97
N VAL A 410 12.31 -31.52 -25.00
CA VAL A 410 13.02 -31.87 -23.76
C VAL A 410 14.01 -33.00 -24.01
N LEU A 411 13.63 -33.98 -24.82
CA LEU A 411 14.50 -35.10 -25.19
C LEU A 411 15.74 -34.63 -25.98
N GLU A 412 15.64 -33.50 -26.70
CA GLU A 412 16.77 -32.90 -27.44
C GLU A 412 17.62 -31.96 -26.57
N THR A 413 17.03 -31.28 -25.58
CA THR A 413 17.73 -30.24 -24.78
C THR A 413 18.41 -30.81 -23.54
N TYR A 414 17.85 -31.87 -22.94
CA TYR A 414 18.33 -32.45 -21.69
C TYR A 414 19.08 -33.76 -21.97
N ALA A 415 20.26 -33.92 -21.37
CA ALA A 415 21.09 -35.12 -21.52
C ALA A 415 20.47 -36.35 -20.82
N TYR A 416 19.82 -36.15 -19.65
CA TYR A 416 19.11 -37.20 -18.91
C TYR A 416 17.69 -36.77 -18.49
N PRO A 417 16.72 -36.80 -19.43
CA PRO A 417 15.31 -36.46 -19.17
C PRO A 417 14.63 -37.22 -18.01
N PRO A 418 14.96 -38.49 -17.70
CA PRO A 418 14.34 -39.21 -16.58
C PRO A 418 14.49 -38.51 -15.22
N ALA A 419 15.55 -37.73 -14.98
CA ALA A 419 15.69 -36.97 -13.74
C ALA A 419 14.56 -35.95 -13.52
N LEU A 420 13.98 -35.42 -14.59
CA LEU A 420 12.89 -34.44 -14.52
C LEU A 420 11.57 -35.06 -13.99
N TRP A 421 11.39 -36.39 -14.07
CA TRP A 421 10.27 -37.06 -13.41
C TRP A 421 10.33 -36.92 -11.89
N GLY A 422 11.53 -36.84 -11.31
CA GLY A 422 11.69 -36.57 -9.89
C GLY A 422 11.10 -35.21 -9.49
N ILE A 423 11.14 -34.20 -10.37
CA ILE A 423 10.52 -32.89 -10.13
C ILE A 423 9.01 -33.04 -9.98
N CYS A 424 8.38 -33.90 -10.79
CA CYS A 424 6.94 -34.19 -10.68
C CYS A 424 6.58 -34.79 -9.32
N CYS A 425 7.37 -35.75 -8.82
CA CYS A 425 7.18 -36.35 -7.49
C CYS A 425 7.31 -35.32 -6.37
N VAL A 426 8.33 -34.45 -6.44
CA VAL A 426 8.55 -33.38 -5.44
C VAL A 426 7.41 -32.36 -5.48
N LEU A 427 6.94 -31.97 -6.66
CA LEU A 427 5.81 -31.05 -6.81
C LEU A 427 4.51 -31.63 -6.24
N LEU A 428 4.22 -32.92 -6.46
CA LEU A 428 3.06 -33.59 -5.86
C LEU A 428 3.11 -33.54 -4.33
N TYR A 429 4.26 -33.89 -3.75
CA TYR A 429 4.48 -33.80 -2.32
C TYR A 429 4.27 -32.36 -1.83
N TRP A 430 4.95 -31.40 -2.46
CA TRP A 430 4.96 -30.01 -2.02
C TRP A 430 3.57 -29.36 -2.10
N LEU A 431 2.86 -29.52 -3.22
CA LEU A 431 1.49 -28.99 -3.40
C LEU A 431 0.51 -29.60 -2.39
N THR A 432 0.58 -30.92 -2.19
CA THR A 432 -0.27 -31.60 -1.20
C THR A 432 0.03 -31.09 0.20
N ARG A 433 1.31 -30.93 0.55
CA ARG A 433 1.74 -30.40 1.85
C ARG A 433 1.28 -28.96 2.06
N MET A 434 1.36 -28.10 1.04
CA MET A 434 0.91 -26.71 1.12
C MET A 434 -0.58 -26.61 1.46
N VAL A 435 -1.42 -27.40 0.80
CA VAL A 435 -2.86 -27.47 1.10
C VAL A 435 -3.12 -28.00 2.51
N LEU A 436 -2.40 -29.05 2.93
CA LEU A 436 -2.55 -29.65 4.27
C LEU A 436 -2.16 -28.68 5.40
N ILE A 437 -1.03 -27.99 5.27
CA ILE A 437 -0.57 -27.00 6.26
C ILE A 437 -1.54 -25.83 6.36
N THR A 438 -2.05 -25.38 5.22
CA THR A 438 -3.04 -24.31 5.16
C THR A 438 -4.34 -24.72 5.83
N HIS A 439 -4.81 -25.95 5.56
CA HIS A 439 -6.00 -26.50 6.21
C HIS A 439 -5.84 -26.59 7.74
N ARG A 440 -4.62 -26.80 8.23
CA ARG A 440 -4.29 -26.82 9.67
C ARG A 440 -4.18 -25.43 10.31
N GLY A 441 -4.37 -24.35 9.56
CA GLY A 441 -4.26 -22.98 10.07
C GLY A 441 -2.82 -22.48 10.28
N LEU A 442 -1.82 -23.22 9.81
CA LEU A 442 -0.40 -22.91 10.04
C LEU A 442 0.20 -21.94 9.01
N MET A 443 -0.58 -21.50 8.02
CA MET A 443 -0.16 -20.57 6.98
C MET A 443 -0.96 -19.27 7.07
N HIS A 444 -0.30 -18.17 7.45
CA HIS A 444 -0.92 -16.85 7.57
C HIS A 444 -0.46 -15.84 6.51
N ASP A 445 0.61 -16.18 5.78
CA ASP A 445 1.23 -15.35 4.75
C ASP A 445 0.83 -15.83 3.34
N ASP A 446 1.12 -15.03 2.32
CA ASP A 446 0.99 -15.44 0.91
C ASP A 446 1.83 -16.72 0.65
N PRO A 447 1.32 -17.73 -0.07
CA PRO A 447 1.99 -19.03 -0.23
C PRO A 447 3.43 -18.94 -0.75
N ILE A 448 3.72 -17.96 -1.61
CA ILE A 448 5.08 -17.73 -2.14
C ILE A 448 6.01 -17.20 -1.04
N VAL A 449 5.51 -16.29 -0.19
CA VAL A 449 6.28 -15.76 0.94
C VAL A 449 6.48 -16.85 2.00
N PHE A 450 5.45 -17.67 2.26
CA PHE A 450 5.58 -18.83 3.13
C PHE A 450 6.66 -19.79 2.65
N ALA A 451 6.69 -20.11 1.35
CA ALA A 451 7.68 -21.02 0.77
C ALA A 451 9.13 -20.56 0.98
N THR A 452 9.38 -19.25 1.06
CA THR A 452 10.72 -18.72 1.35
C THR A 452 11.16 -18.83 2.80
N LYS A 453 10.24 -19.07 3.73
CA LYS A 453 10.54 -19.21 5.16
C LYS A 453 10.46 -20.67 5.64
N ASP A 454 9.64 -21.47 4.98
CA ASP A 454 9.41 -22.88 5.34
C ASP A 454 10.54 -23.78 4.83
N MET A 455 11.21 -24.45 5.76
CA MET A 455 12.37 -25.30 5.48
C MET A 455 12.05 -26.44 4.49
N ALA A 456 10.89 -27.09 4.62
CA ALA A 456 10.53 -28.17 3.71
C ALA A 456 10.28 -27.65 2.28
N SER A 457 9.72 -26.44 2.12
CA SER A 457 9.58 -25.78 0.82
C SER A 457 10.94 -25.44 0.21
N GLN A 458 11.88 -24.93 1.00
CA GLN A 458 13.25 -24.67 0.56
C GLN A 458 13.97 -25.95 0.14
N ILE A 459 13.87 -27.03 0.95
CA ILE A 459 14.43 -28.34 0.61
C ILE A 459 13.82 -28.88 -0.69
N SER A 460 12.50 -28.78 -0.85
CA SER A 460 11.81 -29.20 -2.09
C SER A 460 12.35 -28.44 -3.29
N LEU A 461 12.55 -27.12 -3.17
CA LEU A 461 13.13 -26.30 -4.23
C LEU A 461 14.58 -26.72 -4.56
N ILE A 462 15.42 -26.95 -3.55
CA ILE A 462 16.81 -27.40 -3.73
C ILE A 462 16.84 -28.75 -4.45
N ILE A 463 15.99 -29.70 -4.07
CA ILE A 463 15.90 -31.01 -4.74
C ILE A 463 15.48 -30.84 -6.20
N MET A 464 14.47 -30.00 -6.48
CA MET A 464 14.03 -29.75 -7.86
C MET A 464 15.13 -29.11 -8.71
N LEU A 465 15.87 -28.14 -8.17
CA LEU A 465 17.02 -27.54 -8.86
C LEU A 465 18.12 -28.57 -9.10
N GLY A 466 18.43 -29.42 -8.11
CA GLY A 466 19.38 -30.52 -8.26
C GLY A 466 18.99 -31.48 -9.39
N LEU A 467 17.72 -31.90 -9.43
CA LEU A 467 17.20 -32.77 -10.50
C LEU A 467 17.24 -32.10 -11.87
N ALA A 468 16.92 -30.81 -11.95
CA ALA A 468 17.02 -30.05 -13.20
C ALA A 468 18.48 -29.96 -13.68
N THR A 469 19.43 -29.71 -12.77
CA THR A 469 20.86 -29.68 -13.12
C THR A 469 21.39 -31.05 -13.54
N VAL A 470 20.96 -32.12 -12.87
CA VAL A 470 21.30 -33.50 -13.26
C VAL A 470 20.77 -33.79 -14.65
N GLY A 471 19.50 -33.49 -14.93
CA GLY A 471 18.95 -33.73 -16.26
C GLY A 471 19.62 -32.91 -17.36
N ALA A 472 20.15 -31.73 -17.04
CA ALA A 472 20.80 -30.85 -18.01
C ALA A 472 22.27 -31.21 -18.27
N LEU A 473 22.99 -31.74 -17.28
CA LEU A 473 24.45 -31.94 -17.33
C LEU A 473 24.90 -33.39 -17.47
N LEU A 474 24.10 -34.35 -16.96
CA LEU A 474 24.32 -35.79 -17.09
C LEU A 474 23.37 -36.33 -18.14
#